data_AF-A0A232F0F4-F1
#
_entry.id   AF-A0A232F0F4-F1
#
_cell.length_a   1.000
_cell.length_b   1.000
_cell.length_c   1.000
_cell.angle_alpha   90.00
_cell.angle_beta   90.00
_cell.angle_gamma   90.00
#
_symmetry.space_group_name_H-M   'P 1'
#
loop_
_entity.id
_entity.type
_entity.pdbx_description
1 polymer ?
#
loop_
_entity_poly.entity_id
_entity_poly.type
_entity_poly.pdbx_seq_one_letter_code
_entity_poly.pdbx_strand_id
1 'polypeptide(L)'
;MVMQGLSPSSLKKHPALIPLFVCLGVGCTGAFLYTLRLATRNPDVTWNPKKNPEPWQDYADKQYKFMNPSGLDVAKSPAPKY
;
A
#
# COMPACT_ATOMS: atom_id res chain seq x y z
N MET A 1 13.21 -28.36 17.38
CA MET A 1 13.18 -27.31 18.41
C MET A 1 12.36 -26.15 17.87
N VAL A 2 11.14 -25.93 18.36
CA VAL A 2 10.34 -24.77 17.93
C VAL A 2 10.86 -23.55 18.68
N MET A 3 11.15 -22.45 17.97
CA MET A 3 11.62 -21.22 18.59
C MET A 3 10.61 -20.71 19.62
N GLN A 4 11.11 -20.35 20.80
CA GLN A 4 10.31 -19.71 21.84
C GLN A 4 9.80 -18.35 21.29
N GLY A 5 8.49 -18.12 21.42
CA GLY A 5 7.81 -16.92 20.90
C GLY A 5 7.00 -17.12 19.62
N LEU A 6 7.11 -18.27 18.92
CA LEU A 6 6.30 -18.54 17.71
C LEU A 6 5.04 -19.37 17.97
N SER A 7 4.83 -19.85 19.21
CA SER A 7 3.62 -20.59 19.59
C SER A 7 2.75 -19.77 20.55
N PRO A 8 1.41 -19.91 20.51
CA PRO A 8 0.50 -19.22 21.43
C PRO A 8 0.82 -19.50 22.90
N SER A 9 1.25 -20.73 23.20
CA SER A 9 1.66 -21.16 24.54
C SER A 9 2.97 -20.52 25.02
N SER A 10 3.86 -20.16 24.09
CA SER A 10 5.12 -19.46 24.42
C SER A 10 4.93 -17.95 24.56
N LEU A 11 3.98 -17.36 23.80
CA LEU A 11 3.64 -15.94 23.90
C LEU A 11 3.03 -15.60 25.27
N LYS A 12 2.17 -16.49 25.79
CA LYS A 12 1.58 -16.34 27.13
C LYS A 12 2.61 -16.39 28.26
N LYS A 13 3.72 -17.10 28.06
CA LYS A 13 4.83 -17.17 29.04
C LYS A 13 5.69 -15.91 29.05
N HIS A 14 5.71 -15.14 27.96
CA HIS A 14 6.51 -13.93 27.83
C HIS A 14 5.66 -12.78 27.25
N PRO A 15 4.82 -12.13 28.08
CA PRO A 15 3.91 -11.08 27.62
C PRO A 15 4.63 -9.86 27.03
N ALA A 16 5.90 -9.64 27.36
CA ALA A 16 6.73 -8.56 26.82
C ALA A 16 6.97 -8.68 25.29
N LEU A 17 6.81 -9.87 24.69
CA LEU A 17 6.94 -10.06 23.24
C LEU A 17 5.70 -9.56 22.46
N ILE A 18 4.54 -9.44 23.11
CA ILE A 18 3.28 -9.01 22.46
C ILE A 18 3.41 -7.62 21.82
N PRO A 19 3.86 -6.55 22.52
CA PRO A 19 3.98 -5.23 21.90
C PRO A 19 4.98 -5.21 20.73
N LEU A 20 6.04 -6.03 20.79
CA LEU A 20 7.01 -6.14 19.70
C LEU A 20 6.39 -6.78 18.45
N PHE A 21 5.63 -7.86 18.61
CA PHE A 21 4.89 -8.50 17.51
C PHE A 21 3.80 -7.60 16.95
N VAL A 22 3.16 -6.76 17.77
CA VAL A 22 2.18 -5.78 17.29
C VAL A 22 2.85 -4.74 16.40
N CYS A 23 3.96 -4.13 16.84
CA CYS A 23 4.69 -3.16 16.02
C CYS A 23 5.19 -3.78 14.70
N LEU A 24 5.73 -5.00 14.76
CA LEU A 24 6.16 -5.73 13.58
C LEU A 24 4.98 -6.02 12.64
N GLY A 25 3.87 -6.52 13.18
CA GLY A 25 2.65 -6.80 12.43
C GLY A 25 2.12 -5.55 11.72
N VAL A 26 2.03 -4.42 12.42
CA VAL A 26 1.61 -3.14 11.85
C VAL A 26 2.55 -2.73 10.72
N GLY A 27 3.87 -2.85 10.91
CA GLY A 27 4.86 -2.54 9.87
C GLY A 27 4.72 -3.42 8.62
N CYS A 28 4.64 -4.73 8.81
CA CYS A 28 4.47 -5.69 7.70
C CYS A 28 3.14 -5.48 6.96
N THR A 29 2.03 -5.29 7.69
CA THR A 29 0.72 -5.02 7.08
C THR A 29 0.73 -3.69 6.33
N GLY A 30 1.31 -2.63 6.90
CA GLY A 30 1.43 -1.34 6.23
C GLY A 30 2.24 -1.42 4.93
N ALA A 31 3.38 -2.10 4.94
CA ALA A 31 4.21 -2.33 3.76
C ALA A 31 3.45 -3.12 2.68
N PHE A 32 2.78 -4.20 3.08
CA PHE A 32 1.99 -5.01 2.15
C PHE A 32 0.84 -4.21 1.52
N LEU A 33 0.06 -3.49 2.33
CA LEU A 33 -1.05 -2.67 1.86
C LEU A 33 -0.60 -1.57 0.90
N TYR A 34 0.51 -0.89 1.20
CA TYR A 34 1.04 0.15 0.32
C TYR A 34 1.53 -0.43 -1.00
N THR A 35 2.21 -1.56 -0.97
CA THR A 35 2.68 -2.26 -2.17
C THR A 35 1.50 -2.73 -3.02
N LEU A 36 0.44 -3.26 -2.41
CA LEU A 36 -0.79 -3.65 -3.09
C LEU A 36 -1.51 -2.46 -3.74
N ARG A 37 -1.54 -1.31 -3.06
CA ARG A 37 -2.07 -0.07 -3.62
C ARG A 37 -1.25 0.37 -4.83
N LEU A 38 0.07 0.33 -4.77
CA LEU A 38 0.94 0.65 -5.91
C LEU A 38 0.72 -0.32 -7.07
N ALA A 39 0.62 -1.61 -6.80
CA ALA A 39 0.36 -2.62 -7.81
C ALA A 39 -0.96 -2.39 -8.56
N THR A 40 -2.02 -1.96 -7.87
CA THR A 40 -3.38 -1.91 -8.44
C THR A 40 -3.83 -0.52 -8.90
N ARG A 41 -3.27 0.54 -8.34
CA ARG A 41 -3.71 1.93 -8.56
C ARG A 41 -2.62 2.83 -9.16
N ASN A 42 -1.49 2.27 -9.58
CA ASN A 42 -0.47 3.02 -10.28
C ASN A 42 -0.75 3.04 -11.79
N PRO A 43 -0.86 4.21 -12.46
CA PRO A 43 -1.09 4.29 -13.90
C PRO A 43 0.01 3.63 -14.74
N ASP A 44 1.23 3.48 -14.21
CA ASP A 44 2.35 2.84 -14.92
C ASP A 44 2.30 1.30 -14.87
N VAL A 45 1.44 0.73 -14.03
CA VAL A 45 1.36 -0.73 -13.82
C VAL A 45 0.05 -1.24 -14.38
N THR A 46 0.13 -2.13 -15.36
CA THR A 46 -1.05 -2.79 -15.95
C THR A 46 -0.91 -4.29 -15.93
N TRP A 47 -1.89 -4.94 -15.30
CA TRP A 47 -1.99 -6.40 -15.22
C TRP A 47 -2.65 -7.03 -16.45
N ASN A 48 -3.33 -6.23 -17.27
CA ASN A 48 -3.96 -6.68 -18.52
C ASN A 48 -3.74 -5.67 -19.67
N PRO A 49 -2.55 -5.70 -20.30
CA PRO A 49 -2.17 -4.72 -21.32
C PRO A 49 -3.01 -4.80 -22.60
N LYS A 50 -3.65 -5.94 -22.88
CA LYS A 50 -4.50 -6.10 -24.07
C LYS A 50 -5.85 -5.41 -23.94
N LYS A 51 -6.38 -5.31 -22.72
CA LYS A 51 -7.72 -4.75 -22.46
C LYS A 51 -7.66 -3.26 -22.12
N ASN A 52 -6.58 -2.80 -21.49
CA ASN A 52 -6.36 -1.39 -21.17
C ASN A 52 -4.98 -0.95 -21.67
N PRO A 53 -4.86 -0.56 -22.96
CA PRO A 53 -3.59 -0.16 -23.53
C PRO A 53 -3.09 1.20 -23.01
N GLU A 54 -3.97 2.05 -22.45
CA GLU A 54 -3.63 3.38 -21.93
C GLU A 54 -4.07 3.60 -20.47
N PRO A 55 -3.49 2.86 -19.50
CA PRO A 55 -3.88 2.93 -18.09
C PRO A 55 -3.70 4.29 -17.42
N TRP A 56 -2.84 5.15 -17.97
CA TRP A 56 -2.67 6.52 -17.49
C TRP A 56 -3.90 7.41 -17.72
N GLN A 57 -4.77 7.09 -18.69
CA GLN A 57 -5.99 7.86 -18.95
C GLN A 57 -6.95 7.85 -17.76
N ASP A 58 -6.97 6.77 -16.96
CA ASP A 58 -7.81 6.66 -15.77
C ASP A 58 -7.48 7.72 -14.70
N TYR A 59 -6.25 8.25 -14.73
CA TYR A 59 -5.75 9.27 -13.82
C TYR A 59 -5.63 10.66 -14.45
N ALA A 60 -6.03 10.86 -15.70
CA ALA A 60 -5.90 12.15 -16.39
C ALA A 60 -6.61 13.31 -15.66
N ASP A 61 -7.76 13.03 -15.03
CA ASP A 61 -8.56 14.01 -14.30
C ASP A 61 -8.49 13.87 -12.77
N LYS A 62 -7.74 12.88 -12.26
CA LYS A 62 -7.71 12.52 -10.83
C LYS A 62 -6.39 12.92 -10.20
N GLN A 63 -6.43 13.39 -8.96
CA GLN A 63 -5.21 13.60 -8.19
C GLN A 63 -4.57 12.27 -7.79
N TYR A 64 -3.32 12.06 -8.19
CA TYR A 64 -2.58 10.83 -7.90
C TYR A 64 -2.12 10.70 -6.43
N LYS A 65 -1.96 11.83 -5.74
CA LYS A 65 -1.45 11.88 -4.35
C LYS A 65 -2.35 11.06 -3.42
N PHE A 66 -1.73 10.16 -2.66
CA PHE A 66 -2.44 9.31 -1.69
C PHE A 66 -3.03 10.11 -0.53
N MET A 67 -2.38 11.19 -0.10
CA MET A 67 -2.84 12.08 0.96
C MET A 67 -2.70 13.54 0.53
N ASN A 68 -3.69 14.35 0.89
CA ASN A 68 -3.66 15.80 0.73
C ASN A 68 -4.04 16.47 2.06
N PRO A 69 -3.13 16.47 3.06
CA PRO A 69 -3.44 17.02 4.37
C PRO A 69 -3.71 18.53 4.34
N SER A 70 -3.22 19.23 3.32
CA SER A 70 -3.42 20.66 3.14
C SER A 70 -4.75 21.02 2.46
N GLY A 71 -5.48 20.05 1.90
CA GLY A 71 -6.75 20.28 1.20
C GLY A 71 -6.65 21.15 -0.06
N LEU A 72 -5.44 21.52 -0.48
CA LEU A 72 -5.22 22.33 -1.66
C LEU A 72 -5.40 21.44 -2.89
N ASP A 73 -6.44 21.70 -3.68
CA ASP A 73 -6.55 21.15 -5.01
C ASP A 73 -5.42 21.75 -5.85
N VAL A 74 -4.37 20.95 -6.06
CA VAL A 74 -3.29 21.36 -6.98
C VAL A 74 -3.89 21.57 -8.35
N ALA A 75 -3.50 22.67 -9.02
CA ALA A 75 -3.97 23.02 -10.34
C ALA A 75 -3.91 21.80 -11.27
N LYS A 76 -5.02 21.51 -11.96
CA LYS A 76 -5.09 20.39 -12.91
C LYS A 76 -3.95 20.54 -13.93
N SER A 77 -3.11 19.50 -14.02
CA SER A 77 -2.07 19.38 -15.04
C SER A 77 -2.55 18.33 -16.04
N PRO A 78 -3.41 18.69 -17.01
CA PRO A 78 -3.95 17.74 -17.96
C PRO A 78 -2.82 17.17 -18.83
N ALA A 79 -2.85 15.86 -19.06
CA ALA A 79 -1.94 15.23 -20.01
C ALA A 79 -2.20 15.77 -21.43
N PRO A 80 -1.15 15.94 -22.26
CA PRO A 80 -1.33 16.28 -23.68
C PRO A 80 -2.20 15.24 -24.37
N LYS A 81 -3.18 15.70 -25.16
CA LYS A 81 -4.01 14.82 -26.00
C LYS A 81 -3.29 14.60 -27.33
N TYR A 82 -3.07 13.35 -27.71
CA TYR A 82 -2.48 12.94 -28.99
C TYR A 82 -3.54 12.36 -29.91
#